data_AF-A0A7X7JAY6-F1
#
_entry.id   AF-A0A7X7JAY6-F1
#
_cell.length_a   1.000
_cell.length_b   1.000
_cell.length_c   1.000
_cell.angle_alpha   90.00
_cell.angle_beta   90.00
_cell.angle_gamma   90.00
#
_symmetry.space_group_name_H-M   'P 1'
#
loop_
_entity.id
_entity.type
_entity.pdbx_description
1 polymer ?
#
loop_
_entity_poly.entity_id
_entity_poly.type
_entity_poly.pdbx_seq_one_letter_code
_entity_poly.pdbx_strand_id
1 'polypeptide(L)'
;MRYVSRSLGIVGLFILGAVLFSARADVLTWTAAGTGDWFVVDNWTNTTTPESTRIPADGDDAVIANAGATVLLTHSPAVLGSLLISNATLCFSNRDTLLSATNLTVETSGVLTCSGPFTNTAMSNRVNLACDTLFVAAGGAINVNDKGYAGGLAIGGDTWSAGHGPGGYIGAGGSYGGGGLPAISFGARYMTNLYGSATAPLDPGSGGGIYGSVVGKRGGHGSGAICITAVQVVVNGSISANS
;
A
#
# COMPACT_ATOMS: atom_id res chain seq x y z
N MET A 1 35.63 56.60 50.65
CA MET A 1 34.67 56.27 49.58
C MET A 1 35.45 55.43 48.55
N ARG A 2 35.41 54.10 48.57
CA ARG A 2 34.40 53.15 48.02
C ARG A 2 34.44 53.04 46.47
N TYR A 3 34.66 51.79 45.98
CA TYR A 3 34.41 51.21 44.64
C TYR A 3 35.46 51.45 43.52
N VAL A 4 35.81 50.52 42.61
CA VAL A 4 35.55 49.07 42.44
C VAL A 4 36.49 48.51 41.36
N SER A 5 36.79 47.20 41.45
CA SER A 5 37.48 46.39 40.45
C SER A 5 36.63 46.15 39.19
N ARG A 6 37.23 46.16 38.00
CA ARG A 6 36.58 45.62 36.79
C ARG A 6 37.54 44.76 35.98
N SER A 7 37.34 43.46 36.11
CA SER A 7 37.73 42.42 35.17
C SER A 7 36.84 42.48 33.91
N LEU A 8 37.44 42.31 32.74
CA LEU A 8 36.84 41.80 31.51
C LEU A 8 37.96 40.94 30.89
N GLY A 9 37.83 39.65 30.63
CA GLY A 9 36.68 38.85 30.22
C GLY A 9 37.12 38.15 28.94
N ILE A 10 37.82 37.01 29.07
CA ILE A 10 38.26 36.20 27.92
C ILE A 10 37.01 35.55 27.31
N VAL A 11 36.67 35.94 26.08
CA VAL A 11 35.65 35.25 25.28
C VAL A 11 36.30 34.00 24.71
N GLY A 12 36.03 32.86 25.34
CA GLY A 12 36.36 31.55 24.80
C GLY A 12 35.41 31.20 23.66
N LEU A 13 35.94 31.15 22.43
CA LEU A 13 35.25 30.62 21.26
C LEU A 13 35.21 29.08 21.38
N PHE A 14 34.11 28.53 21.92
CA PHE A 14 33.86 27.10 21.87
C PHE A 14 33.39 26.72 20.47
N ILE A 15 34.30 26.19 19.64
CA ILE A 15 33.94 25.48 18.42
C ILE A 15 33.35 24.15 18.87
N LEU A 16 32.01 24.08 18.91
CA LEU A 16 31.29 22.83 19.07
C LEU A 16 31.46 22.04 17.76
N GLY A 17 32.41 21.11 17.74
CA GLY A 17 32.56 20.18 16.63
C GLY A 17 31.30 19.32 16.54
N ALA A 18 30.45 19.59 15.55
CA ALA A 18 29.39 18.68 15.17
C ALA A 18 30.07 17.41 14.62
N VAL A 19 30.13 16.38 15.44
CA VAL A 19 30.48 15.04 14.98
C VAL A 19 29.31 14.61 14.09
N LEU A 20 29.49 14.74 12.77
CA LEU A 20 28.60 14.13 11.80
C LEU A 20 28.80 12.62 11.95
N PHE A 21 28.00 11.99 12.81
CA PHE A 21 27.75 10.57 12.70
C PHE A 21 27.06 10.39 11.36
N SER A 22 27.79 9.95 10.34
CA SER A 22 27.17 9.32 9.19
C SER A 22 26.46 8.10 9.77
N ALA A 23 25.16 8.21 10.04
CA ALA A 23 24.35 7.05 10.35
C ALA A 23 24.54 6.10 9.18
N ARG A 24 25.24 4.99 9.43
CA ARG A 24 25.35 3.94 8.42
C ARG A 24 23.95 3.38 8.25
N ALA A 25 23.42 3.39 7.03
CA ALA A 25 22.22 2.65 6.71
C ALA A 25 22.41 1.18 7.17
N ASP A 26 21.52 0.69 8.01
CA ASP A 26 21.51 -0.70 8.40
C ASP A 26 20.64 -1.52 7.45
N VAL A 27 20.91 -2.83 7.40
CA VAL A 27 20.07 -3.78 6.66
C VAL A 27 19.21 -4.54 7.67
N LEU A 28 17.90 -4.31 7.60
CA LEU A 28 16.91 -4.97 8.44
C LEU A 28 16.19 -6.01 7.59
N THR A 29 16.33 -7.27 7.99
CA THR A 29 15.72 -8.42 7.30
C THR A 29 14.49 -8.87 8.06
N TRP A 30 13.39 -9.07 7.33
CA TRP A 30 12.18 -9.68 7.87
C TRP A 30 12.43 -11.16 8.20
N THR A 31 12.13 -11.56 9.44
CA THR A 31 12.38 -12.91 9.94
C THR A 31 11.12 -13.65 10.37
N ALA A 32 9.96 -12.99 10.44
CA ALA A 32 8.72 -13.68 10.75
C ALA A 32 8.33 -14.66 9.63
N ALA A 33 7.92 -15.88 10.01
CA ALA A 33 7.64 -16.97 9.06
C ALA A 33 6.26 -16.89 8.38
N GLY A 34 5.33 -16.09 8.91
CA GLY A 34 3.94 -16.03 8.45
C GLY A 34 3.46 -14.60 8.21
N THR A 35 2.22 -14.33 8.62
CA THR A 35 1.70 -12.95 8.64
C THR A 35 2.26 -12.20 9.84
N GLY A 36 2.77 -11.00 9.64
CA GLY A 36 3.24 -10.13 10.72
C GLY A 36 3.07 -8.65 10.40
N ASP A 37 3.12 -7.81 11.44
CA ASP A 37 3.07 -6.36 11.30
C ASP A 37 4.48 -5.79 11.08
N TRP A 38 4.63 -4.92 10.05
CA TRP A 38 5.87 -4.19 9.77
C TRP A 38 6.43 -3.50 11.01
N PHE A 39 5.56 -3.00 11.90
CA PHE A 39 5.94 -2.14 13.02
C PHE A 39 6.29 -2.88 14.31
N VAL A 40 6.38 -4.22 14.27
CA VAL A 40 6.81 -5.04 15.39
C VAL A 40 8.28 -5.41 15.23
N VAL A 41 9.13 -4.94 16.16
CA VAL A 41 10.59 -5.15 16.15
C VAL A 41 10.97 -6.62 16.04
N ASP A 42 10.25 -7.51 16.73
CA ASP A 42 10.55 -8.96 16.75
C ASP A 42 10.41 -9.64 15.37
N ASN A 43 9.76 -8.99 14.41
CA ASN A 43 9.67 -9.49 13.04
C ASN A 43 10.88 -9.12 12.17
N TRP A 44 11.81 -8.32 12.70
CA TRP A 44 13.00 -7.85 12.01
C TRP A 44 14.26 -8.36 12.70
N THR A 45 15.36 -8.40 11.94
CA THR A 45 16.68 -8.67 12.48
C THR A 45 17.70 -7.85 11.71
N ASN A 46 18.56 -7.12 12.42
CA ASN A 46 19.76 -6.57 11.81
C ASN A 46 20.78 -7.71 11.70
N THR A 47 21.03 -8.18 10.48
CA THR A 47 21.91 -9.33 10.25
C THR A 47 23.39 -9.02 10.45
N THR A 48 23.76 -7.74 10.45
CA THR A 48 25.15 -7.29 10.61
C THR A 48 25.48 -6.95 12.07
N THR A 49 24.53 -6.34 12.78
CA THR A 49 24.65 -5.95 14.19
C THR A 49 23.38 -6.35 14.94
N PRO A 50 23.21 -7.63 15.31
CA PRO A 50 21.96 -8.14 15.91
C PRO A 50 21.49 -7.38 17.15
N GLU A 51 22.41 -6.85 17.95
CA GLU A 51 22.14 -5.99 19.11
C GLU A 51 21.50 -4.64 18.76
N SER A 52 21.56 -4.24 17.49
CA SER A 52 20.94 -3.05 16.93
C SER A 52 19.65 -3.36 16.17
N THR A 53 19.04 -4.53 16.42
CA THR A 53 17.76 -4.93 15.82
C THR A 53 16.65 -3.97 16.23
N ARG A 54 15.92 -3.50 15.22
CA ARG A 54 14.82 -2.55 15.31
C ARG A 54 13.96 -2.67 14.04
N ILE A 55 12.85 -1.94 13.99
CA ILE A 55 12.16 -1.68 12.73
C ILE A 55 13.05 -0.81 11.81
N PRO A 56 12.97 -0.95 10.47
CA PRO A 56 13.72 -0.10 9.54
C PRO A 56 13.44 1.39 9.80
N ALA A 57 14.51 2.19 9.91
CA ALA A 57 14.45 3.65 10.10
C ALA A 57 14.83 4.41 8.82
N ASP A 58 14.89 5.74 8.89
CA ASP A 58 15.20 6.57 7.73
C ASP A 58 16.58 6.22 7.14
N GLY A 59 16.62 5.96 5.83
CA GLY A 59 17.81 5.58 5.09
C GLY A 59 18.21 4.11 5.20
N ASP A 60 17.58 3.32 6.09
CA ASP A 60 17.86 1.89 6.21
C ASP A 60 17.38 1.09 4.98
N ASP A 61 17.98 -0.08 4.77
CA ASP A 61 17.55 -1.05 3.78
C ASP A 61 16.64 -2.10 4.43
N ALA A 62 15.44 -2.30 3.88
CA ALA A 62 14.51 -3.33 4.30
C ALA A 62 14.52 -4.51 3.32
N VAL A 63 14.67 -5.73 3.84
CA VAL A 63 14.67 -6.96 3.03
C VAL A 63 13.56 -7.89 3.49
N ILE A 64 12.61 -8.18 2.61
CA ILE A 64 11.53 -9.15 2.83
C ILE A 64 11.69 -10.30 1.83
N ALA A 65 12.36 -11.37 2.27
CA ALA A 65 12.70 -12.51 1.41
C ALA A 65 12.20 -13.87 1.93
N ASN A 66 11.50 -13.88 3.07
CA ASN A 66 10.98 -15.10 3.67
C ASN A 66 9.85 -15.69 2.82
N ALA A 67 10.08 -16.88 2.27
CA ALA A 67 9.12 -17.56 1.42
C ALA A 67 7.74 -17.72 2.10
N GLY A 68 6.70 -17.18 1.46
CA GLY A 68 5.32 -17.23 1.94
C GLY A 68 4.96 -16.21 3.04
N ALA A 69 5.91 -15.37 3.48
CA ALA A 69 5.63 -14.35 4.48
C ALA A 69 4.65 -13.29 3.95
N THR A 70 3.81 -12.77 4.83
CA THR A 70 2.91 -11.64 4.54
C THR A 70 3.15 -10.53 5.55
N VAL A 71 3.71 -9.42 5.10
CA VAL A 71 3.98 -8.25 5.93
C VAL A 71 2.83 -7.27 5.81
N LEU A 72 2.22 -6.89 6.93
CA LEU A 72 1.15 -5.91 6.97
C LEU A 72 1.74 -4.52 7.20
N LEU A 73 1.40 -3.58 6.30
CA LEU A 73 1.80 -2.18 6.38
C LEU A 73 0.57 -1.34 6.74
N THR A 74 0.40 -1.07 8.03
CA THR A 74 -0.80 -0.45 8.61
C THR A 74 -0.80 1.08 8.54
N HIS A 75 0.38 1.68 8.40
CA HIS A 75 0.62 3.11 8.25
C HIS A 75 1.96 3.33 7.53
N SER A 76 2.32 4.58 7.22
CA SER A 76 3.57 4.91 6.53
C SER A 76 4.80 4.55 7.39
N PRO A 77 5.77 3.77 6.88
CA PRO A 77 7.05 3.56 7.54
C PRO A 77 7.98 4.77 7.35
N ALA A 78 9.17 4.67 7.93
CA ALA A 78 10.28 5.60 7.67
C ALA A 78 10.65 5.64 6.17
N VAL A 79 11.34 6.70 5.75
CA VAL A 79 11.79 6.86 4.34
C VAL A 79 13.04 6.00 4.13
N LEU A 80 12.90 4.89 3.41
CA LEU A 80 13.97 3.88 3.31
C LEU A 80 15.07 4.28 2.31
N GLY A 81 16.26 3.73 2.51
CA GLY A 81 17.28 3.68 1.46
C GLY A 81 16.86 2.71 0.36
N SER A 82 16.43 1.51 0.75
CA SER A 82 15.82 0.57 -0.19
C SER A 82 14.80 -0.35 0.46
N LEU A 83 13.90 -0.88 -0.38
CA LEU A 83 13.12 -2.08 -0.09
C LEU A 83 13.38 -3.11 -1.18
N LEU A 84 13.75 -4.32 -0.75
CA LEU A 84 13.72 -5.51 -1.60
C LEU A 84 12.63 -6.46 -1.09
N ILE A 85 11.75 -6.90 -1.98
CA ILE A 85 10.80 -7.97 -1.71
C ILE A 85 10.96 -9.13 -2.70
N SER A 86 11.07 -10.35 -2.19
CA SER A 86 11.11 -11.59 -2.96
C SER A 86 10.39 -12.71 -2.20
N ASN A 87 9.77 -13.66 -2.91
CA ASN A 87 9.07 -14.81 -2.31
C ASN A 87 8.03 -14.48 -1.21
N ALA A 88 7.62 -13.23 -1.08
CA ALA A 88 6.83 -12.72 0.03
C ALA A 88 5.83 -11.65 -0.45
N THR A 89 4.89 -11.32 0.42
CA THR A 89 3.88 -10.28 0.16
C THR A 89 4.02 -9.13 1.14
N LEU A 90 3.99 -7.89 0.66
CA LEU A 90 3.79 -6.68 1.46
C LEU A 90 2.40 -6.14 1.17
N CYS A 91 1.54 -6.10 2.20
CA CYS A 91 0.13 -5.78 2.11
C CYS A 91 -0.18 -4.45 2.80
N PHE A 92 -0.58 -3.45 2.02
CA PHE A 92 -1.04 -2.15 2.51
C PHE A 92 -2.45 -2.27 3.06
N SER A 93 -2.68 -1.89 4.32
CA SER A 93 -3.99 -2.01 4.98
C SER A 93 -4.59 -0.68 5.42
N ASN A 94 -4.12 0.42 4.83
CA ASN A 94 -4.69 1.75 4.99
C ASN A 94 -4.47 2.54 3.70
N ARG A 95 -5.47 3.33 3.30
CA ARG A 95 -5.42 4.15 2.07
C ARG A 95 -4.33 5.22 2.09
N ASP A 96 -4.05 5.79 3.25
CA ASP A 96 -3.12 6.93 3.36
C ASP A 96 -1.68 6.50 3.62
N THR A 97 -1.44 5.19 3.83
CA THR A 97 -0.10 4.63 3.92
C THR A 97 0.70 4.98 2.66
N LEU A 98 1.85 5.60 2.85
CA LEU A 98 2.83 5.88 1.82
C LEU A 98 4.10 5.11 2.14
N LEU A 99 4.53 4.25 1.23
CA LEU A 99 5.86 3.64 1.29
C LEU A 99 6.82 4.50 0.46
N SER A 100 7.81 5.09 1.14
CA SER A 100 8.83 5.93 0.52
C SER A 100 10.20 5.25 0.58
N ALA A 101 10.92 5.18 -0.54
CA ALA A 101 12.30 4.69 -0.56
C ALA A 101 13.10 5.26 -1.73
N THR A 102 14.43 5.34 -1.65
CA THR A 102 15.24 5.65 -2.84
C THR A 102 15.08 4.55 -3.90
N ASN A 103 15.23 3.27 -3.51
CA ASN A 103 15.09 2.14 -4.42
C ASN A 103 13.99 1.16 -3.94
N LEU A 104 13.03 0.86 -4.79
CA LEU A 104 12.00 -0.17 -4.56
C LEU A 104 12.19 -1.29 -5.58
N THR A 105 12.51 -2.49 -5.10
CA THR A 105 12.69 -3.68 -5.94
C THR A 105 11.71 -4.77 -5.58
N VAL A 106 10.92 -5.20 -6.55
CA VAL A 106 10.02 -6.37 -6.46
C VAL A 106 10.61 -7.47 -7.32
N GLU A 107 11.29 -8.42 -6.69
CA GLU A 107 11.89 -9.57 -7.37
C GLU A 107 10.89 -10.72 -7.56
N THR A 108 11.37 -11.82 -8.15
CA THR A 108 10.60 -13.04 -8.38
C THR A 108 9.81 -13.46 -7.15
N SER A 109 8.51 -13.73 -7.35
CA SER A 109 7.57 -14.14 -6.31
C SER A 109 7.36 -13.10 -5.19
N GLY A 110 7.94 -11.91 -5.31
CA GLY A 110 7.61 -10.75 -4.48
C GLY A 110 6.32 -10.10 -4.94
N VAL A 111 5.45 -9.73 -4.00
CA VAL A 111 4.16 -9.10 -4.29
C VAL A 111 3.93 -7.88 -3.41
N LEU A 112 3.71 -6.73 -4.03
CA LEU A 112 3.09 -5.58 -3.37
C LEU A 112 1.59 -5.61 -3.63
N THR A 113 0.78 -5.56 -2.58
CA THR A 113 -0.69 -5.62 -2.67
C THR A 113 -1.35 -4.75 -1.61
N CYS A 114 -2.68 -4.71 -1.59
CA CYS A 114 -3.43 -4.09 -0.51
C CYS A 114 -4.56 -5.00 0.00
N SER A 115 -5.00 -4.72 1.22
CA SER A 115 -6.17 -5.36 1.81
C SER A 115 -7.41 -5.08 0.97
N GLY A 116 -8.23 -6.09 0.77
CA GLY A 116 -9.46 -5.98 0.01
C GLY A 116 -9.98 -7.33 -0.44
N PRO A 117 -11.20 -7.36 -0.99
CA PRO A 117 -12.09 -6.21 -1.23
C PRO A 117 -12.70 -5.62 0.05
N PHE A 118 -13.28 -4.42 -0.01
CA PHE A 118 -13.89 -3.74 1.15
C PHE A 118 -15.32 -3.22 0.89
N THR A 119 -16.11 -3.10 1.95
CA THR A 119 -17.46 -2.52 1.90
C THR A 119 -17.42 -1.00 2.08
N ASN A 120 -18.56 -0.32 1.92
CA ASN A 120 -18.67 1.14 2.09
C ASN A 120 -18.29 1.65 3.49
N THR A 121 -18.32 0.78 4.50
CA THR A 121 -18.04 1.14 5.89
C THR A 121 -16.65 0.68 6.35
N ALA A 122 -15.95 -0.09 5.52
CA ALA A 122 -14.62 -0.58 5.81
C ALA A 122 -13.55 0.40 5.28
N MET A 123 -12.37 0.37 5.87
CA MET A 123 -11.22 1.11 5.38
C MET A 123 -10.88 0.69 3.94
N SER A 124 -10.88 1.64 3.02
CA SER A 124 -10.35 1.44 1.68
C SER A 124 -8.83 1.32 1.72
N ASN A 125 -8.22 0.62 0.77
CA ASN A 125 -6.77 0.44 0.72
C ASN A 125 -6.25 0.63 -0.71
N ARG A 126 -4.98 1.01 -0.82
CA ARG A 126 -4.27 1.15 -2.10
C ARG A 126 -2.79 0.83 -1.90
N VAL A 127 -2.12 0.48 -2.99
CA VAL A 127 -0.66 0.54 -3.03
C VAL A 127 -0.28 1.97 -3.39
N ASN A 128 0.49 2.65 -2.54
CA ASN A 128 0.92 4.03 -2.73
C ASN A 128 2.41 4.15 -2.45
N LEU A 129 3.17 4.45 -3.51
CA LEU A 129 4.62 4.42 -3.53
C LEU A 129 5.19 5.79 -3.91
N ALA A 130 6.25 6.21 -3.21
CA ALA A 130 7.13 7.30 -3.62
C ALA A 130 8.57 6.80 -3.67
N CYS A 131 9.26 6.92 -4.80
CA CYS A 131 10.64 6.48 -4.89
C CYS A 131 11.44 7.20 -5.97
N ASP A 132 12.76 7.03 -5.95
CA ASP A 132 13.57 7.45 -7.10
C ASP A 132 13.48 6.37 -8.18
N THR A 133 13.76 5.12 -7.82
CA THR A 133 13.72 3.99 -8.76
C THR A 133 12.76 2.90 -8.28
N LEU A 134 11.80 2.55 -9.15
CA LEU A 134 10.98 1.34 -9.02
C LEU A 134 11.41 0.31 -10.06
N PHE A 135 11.85 -0.86 -9.60
CA PHE A 135 12.12 -2.01 -10.45
C PHE A 135 11.20 -3.20 -10.10
N VAL A 136 10.35 -3.60 -11.04
CA VAL A 136 9.56 -4.83 -10.92
C VAL A 136 10.20 -5.88 -11.84
N ALA A 137 10.96 -6.80 -11.26
CA ALA A 137 11.67 -7.83 -12.00
C ALA A 137 10.70 -8.85 -12.61
N ALA A 138 11.20 -9.67 -13.54
CA ALA A 138 10.42 -10.79 -14.07
C ALA A 138 9.98 -11.72 -12.93
N GLY A 139 8.69 -12.07 -12.90
CA GLY A 139 8.10 -12.87 -11.82
C GLY A 139 7.74 -12.08 -10.55
N GLY A 140 8.11 -10.81 -10.43
CA GLY A 140 7.63 -9.90 -9.39
C GLY A 140 6.33 -9.20 -9.79
N ALA A 141 5.53 -8.79 -8.81
CA ALA A 141 4.23 -8.17 -9.06
C ALA A 141 3.86 -7.02 -8.11
N ILE A 142 3.20 -6.00 -8.67
CA ILE A 142 2.30 -5.11 -7.92
C ILE A 142 0.88 -5.48 -8.34
N ASN A 143 0.13 -6.13 -7.45
CA ASN A 143 -1.15 -6.74 -7.80
C ASN A 143 -2.23 -6.33 -6.81
N VAL A 144 -3.24 -5.61 -7.30
CA VAL A 144 -4.43 -5.23 -6.55
C VAL A 144 -5.72 -5.66 -7.27
N ASN A 145 -5.66 -6.76 -8.02
CA ASN A 145 -6.83 -7.33 -8.67
C ASN A 145 -7.90 -7.70 -7.63
N ASP A 146 -9.16 -7.34 -7.91
CA ASP A 146 -10.31 -7.59 -7.02
C ASP A 146 -10.19 -6.99 -5.61
N LYS A 147 -9.28 -6.01 -5.40
CA LYS A 147 -9.04 -5.40 -4.08
C LYS A 147 -9.80 -4.10 -3.82
N GLY A 148 -10.63 -3.66 -4.75
CA GLY A 148 -11.47 -2.47 -4.62
C GLY A 148 -12.72 -2.71 -3.79
N TYR A 149 -13.80 -2.02 -4.14
CA TYR A 149 -15.07 -2.20 -3.45
C TYR A 149 -15.67 -3.59 -3.71
N ALA A 150 -16.27 -4.18 -2.68
CA ALA A 150 -16.85 -5.49 -2.77
C ALA A 150 -18.13 -5.50 -3.65
N GLY A 151 -18.35 -6.56 -4.43
CA GLY A 151 -19.62 -6.77 -5.12
C GLY A 151 -20.78 -7.06 -4.16
N GLY A 152 -22.01 -6.85 -4.65
CA GLY A 152 -23.23 -7.07 -3.90
C GLY A 152 -23.41 -8.54 -3.51
N LEU A 153 -24.02 -8.81 -2.35
CA LEU A 153 -24.24 -10.16 -1.82
C LEU A 153 -25.73 -10.41 -1.57
N ALA A 154 -26.25 -11.54 -2.08
CA ALA A 154 -27.61 -11.98 -1.79
C ALA A 154 -27.66 -12.67 -0.42
N ILE A 155 -28.47 -12.12 0.48
CA ILE A 155 -28.68 -12.65 1.84
C ILE A 155 -29.99 -13.45 1.98
N GLY A 156 -30.67 -13.74 0.87
CA GLY A 156 -31.97 -14.45 0.82
C GLY A 156 -33.16 -13.51 0.68
N GLY A 157 -34.33 -14.05 0.31
CA GLY A 157 -35.49 -13.28 -0.15
C GLY A 157 -35.31 -12.77 -1.59
N ASP A 158 -36.32 -12.10 -2.16
CA ASP A 158 -36.24 -11.38 -3.45
C ASP A 158 -35.38 -10.11 -3.29
N THR A 159 -34.13 -10.29 -2.85
CA THR A 159 -33.28 -9.20 -2.40
C THR A 159 -32.22 -8.92 -3.44
N TRP A 160 -32.39 -7.80 -4.15
CA TRP A 160 -31.38 -7.25 -5.04
C TRP A 160 -30.36 -6.46 -4.22
N SER A 161 -29.08 -6.79 -4.39
CA SER A 161 -28.00 -6.11 -3.68
C SER A 161 -27.13 -5.34 -4.67
N ALA A 162 -26.97 -4.04 -4.44
CA ALA A 162 -26.00 -3.22 -5.13
C ALA A 162 -24.57 -3.64 -4.74
N GLY A 163 -23.62 -3.42 -5.65
CA GLY A 163 -22.21 -3.39 -5.34
C GLY A 163 -21.88 -2.29 -4.33
N HIS A 164 -20.78 -2.46 -3.62
CA HIS A 164 -20.20 -1.38 -2.83
C HIS A 164 -19.46 -0.40 -3.75
N GLY A 165 -19.22 0.79 -3.22
CA GLY A 165 -18.69 1.91 -3.96
C GLY A 165 -19.76 2.56 -4.84
N PRO A 166 -19.34 3.46 -5.74
CA PRO A 166 -20.28 4.26 -6.52
C PRO A 166 -20.99 3.47 -7.62
N GLY A 167 -20.41 2.39 -8.15
CA GLY A 167 -20.96 1.61 -9.26
C GLY A 167 -21.55 0.24 -8.85
N GLY A 168 -22.29 -0.36 -9.79
CA GLY A 168 -22.98 -1.65 -9.62
C GLY A 168 -24.37 -1.55 -8.98
N TYR A 169 -25.36 -1.02 -9.69
CA TYR A 169 -26.77 -1.20 -9.29
C TYR A 169 -27.28 -2.61 -9.67
N ILE A 170 -28.56 -2.92 -9.45
CA ILE A 170 -29.20 -4.23 -9.67
C ILE A 170 -28.68 -4.93 -10.95
N GLY A 171 -27.86 -5.97 -10.77
CA GLY A 171 -27.28 -6.78 -11.86
C GLY A 171 -26.28 -6.07 -12.79
N ALA A 172 -25.93 -4.81 -12.51
CA ALA A 172 -24.99 -4.02 -13.31
C ALA A 172 -23.56 -4.28 -12.86
N GLY A 173 -22.61 -4.16 -13.79
CA GLY A 173 -21.19 -4.31 -13.50
C GLY A 173 -20.64 -3.20 -12.59
N GLY A 174 -19.44 -3.43 -12.06
CA GLY A 174 -18.67 -2.35 -11.44
C GLY A 174 -18.20 -1.33 -12.48
N SER A 175 -17.77 -0.16 -12.02
CA SER A 175 -17.30 0.93 -12.87
C SER A 175 -16.08 1.63 -12.29
N TYR A 176 -15.28 2.24 -13.16
CA TYR A 176 -14.25 3.21 -12.82
C TYR A 176 -13.81 3.97 -14.08
N GLY A 177 -13.72 5.30 -14.03
CA GLY A 177 -13.25 6.11 -15.16
C GLY A 177 -14.14 6.04 -16.42
N GLY A 178 -15.34 5.48 -16.28
CA GLY A 178 -16.29 5.18 -17.35
C GLY A 178 -17.47 4.36 -16.81
N GLY A 179 -18.44 4.06 -17.66
CA GLY A 179 -19.58 3.19 -17.31
C GLY A 179 -19.20 1.71 -17.37
N GLY A 180 -19.64 0.94 -16.38
CA GLY A 180 -19.58 -0.52 -16.41
C GLY A 180 -20.70 -1.15 -17.25
N LEU A 181 -20.77 -2.48 -17.23
CA LEU A 181 -21.83 -3.23 -17.92
C LEU A 181 -23.22 -2.79 -17.39
N PRO A 182 -24.10 -2.24 -18.25
CA PRO A 182 -25.45 -1.90 -17.82
C PRO A 182 -26.24 -3.19 -17.58
N ALA A 183 -27.10 -3.19 -16.56
CA ALA A 183 -28.08 -4.25 -16.41
C ALA A 183 -29.31 -3.94 -17.27
N ILE A 184 -29.86 -4.99 -17.88
CA ILE A 184 -31.22 -4.95 -18.41
C ILE A 184 -32.08 -5.73 -17.44
N SER A 185 -32.91 -5.02 -16.67
CA SER A 185 -33.92 -5.65 -15.82
C SER A 185 -35.24 -4.94 -16.05
N PHE A 186 -36.32 -5.72 -16.23
CA PHE A 186 -37.68 -5.20 -16.47
C PHE A 186 -37.81 -4.17 -17.61
N GLY A 187 -36.98 -4.28 -18.66
CA GLY A 187 -37.02 -3.38 -19.81
C GLY A 187 -36.33 -2.02 -19.62
N ALA A 188 -35.82 -1.71 -18.42
CA ALA A 188 -35.03 -0.52 -18.14
C ALA A 188 -33.52 -0.82 -18.14
N ARG A 189 -32.71 0.13 -18.63
CA ARG A 189 -31.24 0.08 -18.51
C ARG A 189 -30.84 0.72 -17.19
N TYR A 190 -30.33 -0.07 -16.27
CA TYR A 190 -29.70 0.45 -15.05
C TYR A 190 -28.24 0.73 -15.36
N MET A 191 -27.90 2.01 -15.42
CA MET A 191 -26.54 2.50 -15.61
C MET A 191 -25.76 2.32 -14.31
N THR A 192 -24.45 2.09 -14.43
CA THR A 192 -23.52 2.27 -13.32
C THR A 192 -23.31 3.77 -13.10
N ASN A 193 -23.13 4.23 -11.86
CA ASN A 193 -22.73 5.63 -11.68
C ASN A 193 -21.33 5.83 -12.24
N LEU A 194 -21.16 6.92 -12.99
CA LEU A 194 -19.85 7.32 -13.49
C LEU A 194 -19.08 7.98 -12.34
N TYR A 195 -17.85 7.54 -12.12
CA TYR A 195 -16.95 8.17 -11.16
C TYR A 195 -15.49 7.85 -11.48
N GLY A 196 -14.59 8.59 -10.85
CA GLY A 196 -13.16 8.45 -11.07
C GLY A 196 -12.73 8.95 -12.45
N SER A 197 -11.43 8.84 -12.72
CA SER A 197 -10.83 9.20 -14.00
C SER A 197 -10.04 8.03 -14.55
N ALA A 198 -10.33 7.60 -15.78
CA ALA A 198 -9.55 6.55 -16.44
C ALA A 198 -8.09 6.98 -16.68
N THR A 199 -7.82 8.28 -16.77
CA THR A 199 -6.49 8.84 -17.02
C THR A 199 -5.77 9.28 -15.74
N ALA A 200 -6.46 9.28 -14.60
CA ALA A 200 -5.89 9.61 -13.30
C ALA A 200 -6.59 8.80 -12.19
N PRO A 201 -6.38 7.47 -12.12
CA PRO A 201 -7.06 6.61 -11.17
C PRO A 201 -6.53 6.82 -9.74
N LEU A 202 -7.26 7.56 -8.91
CA LEU A 202 -6.93 7.81 -7.50
C LEU A 202 -7.74 6.94 -6.52
N ASP A 203 -8.80 6.33 -7.04
CA ASP A 203 -9.82 5.63 -6.28
C ASP A 203 -9.90 4.17 -6.74
N PRO A 204 -10.30 3.24 -5.85
CA PRO A 204 -10.61 1.86 -6.20
C PRO A 204 -11.80 1.78 -7.16
N GLY A 205 -11.84 0.73 -7.98
CA GLY A 205 -13.00 0.33 -8.77
C GLY A 205 -14.16 -0.13 -7.89
N SER A 206 -15.38 -0.02 -8.42
CA SER A 206 -16.59 -0.35 -7.65
C SER A 206 -16.93 -1.83 -7.78
N GLY A 207 -17.70 -2.35 -6.82
CA GLY A 207 -18.28 -3.68 -6.96
C GLY A 207 -19.39 -3.72 -8.01
N GLY A 208 -19.63 -4.88 -8.59
CA GLY A 208 -20.83 -5.15 -9.38
C GLY A 208 -22.02 -5.49 -8.48
N GLY A 209 -23.22 -5.12 -8.92
CA GLY A 209 -24.46 -5.55 -8.28
C GLY A 209 -24.87 -6.95 -8.73
N ILE A 210 -25.90 -7.50 -8.07
CA ILE A 210 -26.49 -8.79 -8.42
C ILE A 210 -27.97 -8.68 -8.75
N TYR A 211 -28.46 -9.64 -9.52
CA TYR A 211 -29.88 -9.88 -9.75
C TYR A 211 -30.25 -11.31 -9.33
N GLY A 212 -31.37 -11.49 -8.64
CA GLY A 212 -31.90 -12.80 -8.24
C GLY A 212 -31.67 -13.14 -6.76
N SER A 213 -32.50 -14.05 -6.25
CA SER A 213 -32.70 -14.36 -4.83
C SER A 213 -31.84 -15.52 -4.29
N VAL A 214 -30.90 -16.03 -5.08
CA VAL A 214 -30.05 -17.15 -4.67
C VAL A 214 -29.11 -16.69 -3.57
N VAL A 215 -29.34 -17.15 -2.33
CA VAL A 215 -28.48 -16.90 -1.17
C VAL A 215 -27.04 -17.22 -1.52
N GLY A 216 -26.12 -16.30 -1.21
CA GLY A 216 -24.69 -16.46 -1.49
C GLY A 216 -24.26 -16.04 -2.90
N LYS A 217 -25.19 -15.67 -3.80
CA LYS A 217 -24.84 -15.04 -5.07
C LYS A 217 -24.10 -13.73 -4.81
N ARG A 218 -22.98 -13.53 -5.49
CA ARG A 218 -22.09 -12.38 -5.32
C ARG A 218 -21.77 -11.71 -6.66
N GLY A 219 -21.73 -10.38 -6.67
CA GLY A 219 -21.26 -9.59 -7.81
C GLY A 219 -19.73 -9.53 -7.86
N GLY A 220 -19.17 -9.16 -9.01
CA GLY A 220 -17.73 -8.96 -9.16
C GLY A 220 -17.19 -7.90 -8.19
N HIS A 221 -15.95 -8.06 -7.74
CA HIS A 221 -15.27 -7.07 -6.93
C HIS A 221 -14.68 -5.99 -7.84
N GLY A 222 -14.57 -4.77 -7.33
CA GLY A 222 -13.86 -3.72 -8.03
C GLY A 222 -12.35 -3.96 -7.99
N SER A 223 -11.64 -3.37 -8.95
CA SER A 223 -10.18 -3.32 -8.92
C SER A 223 -9.66 -2.45 -7.78
N GLY A 224 -8.49 -2.79 -7.23
CA GLY A 224 -7.80 -1.90 -6.30
C GLY A 224 -7.17 -0.69 -7.02
N ALA A 225 -6.51 0.17 -6.26
CA ALA A 225 -5.80 1.32 -6.78
C ALA A 225 -4.28 1.21 -6.55
N ILE A 226 -3.49 1.63 -7.54
CA ILE A 226 -2.04 1.71 -7.49
C ILE A 226 -1.64 3.15 -7.82
N CYS A 227 -0.92 3.81 -6.92
CA CYS A 227 -0.36 5.15 -7.11
C CYS A 227 1.15 5.07 -6.98
N ILE A 228 1.87 5.47 -8.04
CA ILE A 228 3.33 5.42 -8.10
C ILE A 228 3.84 6.81 -8.47
N THR A 229 4.58 7.43 -7.55
CA THR A 229 5.38 8.62 -7.83
C THR A 229 6.84 8.20 -7.88
N ALA A 230 7.42 8.15 -9.07
CA ALA A 230 8.80 7.71 -9.25
C ALA A 230 9.57 8.54 -10.27
N VAL A 231 10.89 8.66 -10.09
CA VAL A 231 11.78 9.28 -11.10
C VAL A 231 11.99 8.30 -12.26
N GLN A 232 12.23 7.03 -11.95
CA GLN A 232 12.42 5.95 -12.92
C GLN A 232 11.57 4.73 -12.56
N VAL A 233 10.92 4.15 -13.57
CA VAL A 233 10.14 2.91 -13.44
C VAL A 233 10.58 1.92 -14.52
N VAL A 234 10.99 0.72 -14.11
CA VAL A 234 11.32 -0.39 -14.99
C VAL A 234 10.45 -1.60 -14.61
N VAL A 235 9.69 -2.13 -15.58
CA VAL A 235 8.75 -3.25 -15.36
C VAL A 235 9.06 -4.38 -16.33
N ASN A 236 9.64 -5.45 -15.78
CA ASN A 236 9.82 -6.74 -16.43
C ASN A 236 8.84 -7.81 -15.91
N GLY A 237 8.19 -7.53 -14.76
CA GLY A 237 7.11 -8.33 -14.19
C GLY A 237 5.72 -7.77 -14.53
N SER A 238 4.82 -7.72 -13.54
CA SER A 238 3.44 -7.24 -13.74
C SER A 238 3.01 -6.15 -12.77
N ILE A 239 2.25 -5.18 -13.27
CA ILE A 239 1.48 -4.23 -12.47
C ILE A 239 0.01 -4.37 -12.91
N SER A 240 -0.89 -4.78 -12.00
CA SER A 240 -2.28 -5.09 -12.36
C SER A 240 -3.30 -4.63 -11.33
N ALA A 241 -4.42 -4.10 -11.85
CA ALA A 241 -5.59 -3.67 -11.10
C ALA A 241 -6.87 -4.04 -11.88
N ASN A 242 -7.08 -5.33 -12.08
CA ASN A 242 -8.22 -5.89 -12.81
C ASN A 242 -9.40 -6.18 -11.86
N SER A 243 -10.59 -6.26 -12.44
CA SER A 243 -11.89 -6.58 -11.81
C SER A 243 -12.60 -7.72 -12.55
#